data_AF-A0A7Z0HCI7-F1
#
_entry.id   AF-A0A7Z0HCI7-F1
#
_cell.length_a   1.000
_cell.length_b   1.000
_cell.length_c   1.000
_cell.angle_alpha   90.00
_cell.angle_beta   90.00
_cell.angle_gamma   90.00
#
_symmetry.space_group_name_H-M   'P 1'
#
loop_
_entity.id
_entity.type
_entity.pdbx_description
1 polymer ?
#
loop_
_entity_poly.entity_id
_entity_poly.type
_entity_poly.pdbx_seq_one_letter_code
_entity_poly.pdbx_strand_id
1 'polypeptide(L)'
;MSLLGGNDLKEQQKINELELKINREKQKLDKKLTRQKILLGTFLIDTLEKDQVHGLKEYIAKRLPQYLTRETDRELLKGLIENLGGTMVAENNEDKANIERNI
;
A
#
# COMPACT_ATOMS: atom_id res chain seq x y z
N MET A 1 12.87 12.55 -54.08
CA MET A 1 12.86 13.19 -52.75
C MET A 1 11.50 12.90 -52.11
N SER A 2 11.54 12.49 -50.83
CA SER A 2 10.55 11.73 -50.05
C SER A 2 9.05 11.99 -50.29
N LEU A 3 8.32 10.96 -50.73
CA LEU A 3 6.85 10.82 -50.65
C LEU A 3 6.40 10.04 -49.39
N LEU A 4 7.31 9.78 -48.45
CA LEU A 4 7.10 8.84 -47.35
C LEU A 4 6.71 9.51 -46.00
N GLY A 5 6.67 10.85 -45.92
CA GLY A 5 6.43 11.54 -44.63
C GLY A 5 4.97 11.67 -44.20
N GLY A 6 4.01 11.58 -45.11
CA GLY A 6 2.59 11.85 -44.83
C GLY A 6 1.83 10.67 -44.19
N ASN A 7 2.25 9.43 -44.49
CA ASN A 7 1.67 8.22 -43.87
C ASN A 7 2.24 8.00 -42.47
N ASP A 8 3.55 8.17 -42.30
CA ASP A 8 4.24 8.06 -41.01
C ASP A 8 3.68 9.06 -39.98
N LEU A 9 3.34 10.28 -40.39
CA LEU A 9 2.74 11.29 -39.51
C LEU A 9 1.34 10.90 -39.02
N LYS A 10 0.51 10.29 -39.88
CA LYS A 10 -0.83 9.81 -39.52
C LYS A 10 -0.76 8.59 -38.62
N GLU A 11 0.20 7.69 -38.87
CA GLU A 11 0.45 6.55 -38.00
C GLU A 11 0.93 6.99 -36.61
N GLN A 12 1.86 7.96 -36.54
CA GLN A 12 2.29 8.56 -35.27
C GLN A 12 1.16 9.25 -34.51
N GLN A 13 0.28 9.98 -35.21
CA GLN A 13 -0.90 10.60 -34.58
C GLN A 13 -1.85 9.55 -33.99
N LYS A 14 -2.08 8.44 -34.70
CA LYS A 14 -2.93 7.36 -34.23
C LYS A 14 -2.32 6.63 -33.03
N ILE A 15 -0.99 6.44 -33.02
CA ILE A 15 -0.26 5.90 -31.87
C ILE A 15 -0.41 6.82 -30.65
N ASN A 16 -0.17 8.11 -30.81
CA ASN A 16 -0.32 9.09 -29.73
C ASN A 16 -1.75 9.13 -29.16
N GLU A 17 -2.78 9.06 -30.01
CA GLU A 17 -4.17 9.00 -29.56
C GLU A 17 -4.49 7.73 -28.76
N LEU A 18 -3.94 6.59 -29.19
CA LEU A 18 -4.11 5.31 -28.48
C LEU A 18 -3.37 5.33 -27.13
N GLU A 19 -2.15 5.85 -27.08
CA GLU A 19 -1.41 6.03 -25.82
C GLU A 19 -2.16 6.94 -24.85
N LEU A 20 -2.73 8.05 -25.33
CA LEU A 20 -3.54 8.94 -24.51
C LEU A 20 -4.80 8.24 -23.95
N LYS A 21 -5.47 7.41 -24.77
CA LYS A 21 -6.62 6.63 -24.32
C LYS A 21 -6.22 5.61 -23.25
N ILE A 22 -5.14 4.85 -23.48
CA ILE A 22 -4.60 3.87 -22.52
C ILE A 22 -4.25 4.56 -21.20
N ASN A 23 -3.54 5.70 -21.25
CA ASN A 23 -3.16 6.44 -20.05
C ASN A 23 -4.39 6.93 -19.26
N ARG A 24 -5.43 7.42 -19.94
CA ARG A 24 -6.68 7.85 -19.28
C ARG A 24 -7.41 6.68 -18.63
N GLU A 25 -7.46 5.52 -19.29
CA GLU A 25 -8.10 4.33 -18.73
C GLU A 25 -7.34 3.78 -17.52
N LYS A 26 -6.01 3.73 -17.61
CA LYS A 26 -5.14 3.36 -16.48
C LYS A 26 -5.36 4.27 -15.27
N GLN A 27 -5.36 5.58 -15.47
CA GLN A 27 -5.64 6.54 -14.40
C GLN A 27 -7.04 6.35 -13.77
N LYS A 28 -8.07 6.05 -14.59
CA LYS A 28 -9.42 5.77 -14.07
C LYS A 28 -9.44 4.50 -13.23
N LEU A 29 -8.75 3.45 -13.68
CA LEU A 29 -8.65 2.20 -12.95
C LEU A 29 -7.91 2.38 -11.62
N ASP A 30 -6.78 3.08 -11.64
CA ASP A 30 -5.99 3.38 -10.44
C ASP A 30 -6.80 4.18 -9.42
N LYS A 31 -7.55 5.20 -9.87
CA LYS A 31 -8.45 5.97 -8.99
C LYS A 31 -9.54 5.10 -8.36
N LYS A 32 -10.14 4.19 -9.14
CA LYS A 32 -11.16 3.24 -8.62
C LYS A 32 -10.55 2.30 -7.58
N LEU A 33 -9.37 1.75 -7.87
CA LEU A 33 -8.66 0.84 -6.96
C LEU A 33 -8.29 1.53 -5.66
N THR A 34 -7.75 2.76 -5.74
CA THR A 34 -7.44 3.58 -4.56
C THR A 34 -8.70 3.84 -3.73
N ARG A 35 -9.82 4.20 -4.37
CA ARG A 35 -11.09 4.40 -3.66
C ARG A 35 -11.57 3.11 -2.98
N GLN A 36 -11.45 1.95 -3.63
CA GLN A 36 -11.81 0.67 -3.03
C GLN A 36 -10.96 0.36 -1.79
N LYS A 37 -9.64 0.54 -1.88
CA LYS A 37 -8.72 0.34 -0.74
C LYS A 37 -9.05 1.25 0.44
N ILE A 38 -9.34 2.53 0.16
CA ILE A 38 -9.75 3.49 1.19
C ILE A 38 -11.06 3.04 1.85
N LEU A 39 -12.09 2.71 1.06
CA LEU A 39 -13.40 2.29 1.60
C LEU A 39 -13.30 1.02 2.45
N LEU A 40 -12.53 0.02 2.01
CA LEU A 40 -12.25 -1.19 2.77
C LEU A 40 -11.50 -0.88 4.06
N GLY A 41 -10.48 -0.03 4.00
CA GLY A 41 -9.73 0.42 5.18
C GLY A 41 -10.62 1.12 6.20
N THR A 42 -11.46 2.06 5.75
CA THR A 42 -12.40 2.78 6.62
C THR A 42 -13.42 1.85 7.25
N PHE A 43 -13.96 0.90 6.47
CA PHE A 43 -14.90 -0.10 6.99
C PHE A 43 -14.24 -0.97 8.06
N LEU A 44 -13.01 -1.41 7.82
CA LEU A 44 -12.31 -2.30 8.74
C LEU A 44 -11.91 -1.59 10.04
N ILE A 45 -11.49 -0.33 9.96
CA ILE A 45 -11.24 0.51 11.15
C ILE A 45 -12.54 0.70 11.96
N ASP A 46 -13.65 1.07 11.32
CA ASP A 46 -14.93 1.26 12.00
C ASP A 46 -15.44 -0.04 12.65
N THR A 47 -15.26 -1.18 11.98
CA THR A 47 -15.59 -2.52 12.52
C THR A 47 -14.77 -2.84 13.77
N LEU A 48 -13.48 -2.49 13.75
CA LEU A 48 -12.55 -2.70 14.86
C LEU A 48 -12.84 -1.78 16.05
N GLU A 49 -13.15 -0.51 15.81
CA GLU A 49 -13.46 0.47 16.86
C GLU A 49 -14.77 0.12 17.58
N LYS A 50 -15.77 -0.36 16.83
CA LYS A 50 -17.07 -0.75 17.37
C LYS A 50 -17.12 -2.16 17.93
N ASP A 51 -16.01 -2.90 17.90
CA ASP A 51 -15.90 -4.31 18.30
C ASP A 51 -17.04 -5.19 17.74
N GLN A 52 -17.42 -4.95 16.48
CA GLN A 52 -18.58 -5.62 15.87
C GLN A 52 -18.36 -7.12 15.66
N VAL A 53 -17.09 -7.54 15.61
CA VAL A 53 -16.68 -8.93 15.42
C VAL A 53 -15.76 -9.31 16.57
N HIS A 54 -16.29 -10.15 17.46
CA HIS A 54 -15.56 -10.60 18.64
C HIS A 54 -14.22 -11.25 18.28
N GLY A 55 -13.15 -10.87 18.98
CA GLY A 55 -11.80 -11.40 18.79
C GLY A 55 -11.05 -10.87 17.56
N LEU A 56 -11.71 -10.16 16.64
CA LEU A 56 -11.04 -9.56 15.47
C LEU A 56 -10.05 -8.48 15.89
N LYS A 57 -10.45 -7.65 16.86
CA LYS A 57 -9.63 -6.58 17.44
C LYS A 57 -8.32 -7.12 17.99
N GLU A 58 -8.40 -8.14 18.83
CA GLU A 58 -7.23 -8.75 19.47
C GLU A 58 -6.35 -9.51 18.46
N TYR A 59 -6.97 -10.18 17.48
CA TYR A 59 -6.24 -10.84 16.41
C TYR A 59 -5.40 -9.83 15.60
N ILE A 60 -6.01 -8.73 15.19
CA ILE A 60 -5.32 -7.68 14.42
C ILE A 60 -4.23 -7.02 15.27
N ALA A 61 -4.51 -6.69 16.53
CA ALA A 61 -3.54 -6.10 17.43
C ALA A 61 -2.26 -6.96 17.60
N LYS A 62 -2.41 -8.30 17.64
CA LYS A 62 -1.28 -9.24 17.78
C LYS A 62 -0.54 -9.53 16.47
N ARG A 63 -1.25 -9.51 15.35
CA ARG A 63 -0.69 -9.92 14.03
C ARG A 63 -0.21 -8.75 13.19
N LEU A 64 -0.91 -7.62 13.19
CA LEU A 64 -0.59 -6.45 12.37
C LEU A 64 0.87 -5.99 12.53
N PRO A 65 1.46 -5.92 13.75
CA PRO A 65 2.88 -5.55 13.90
C PRO A 65 3.84 -6.41 13.08
N GLN A 66 3.54 -7.71 12.91
CA GLN A 66 4.39 -8.68 12.20
C GLN A 66 4.43 -8.42 10.69
N TYR A 67 3.43 -7.72 10.14
CA TYR A 67 3.37 -7.34 8.73
C TYR A 67 4.06 -6.00 8.43
N LEU A 68 4.37 -5.21 9.46
CA LEU A 68 5.00 -3.91 9.30
C LEU A 68 6.51 -4.09 9.20
N THR A 69 7.03 -4.15 7.98
CA THR A 69 8.47 -4.36 7.75
C THR A 69 9.29 -3.08 7.81
N ARG A 70 8.64 -1.90 7.68
CA ARG A 70 9.31 -0.59 7.69
C ARG A 70 9.04 0.13 9.00
N GLU A 71 10.06 0.78 9.54
CA GLU A 71 9.97 1.57 10.77
C GLU A 71 8.94 2.71 10.63
N THR A 72 8.90 3.40 9.48
CA THR A 72 7.90 4.45 9.20
C THR A 72 6.46 3.94 9.30
N ASP A 73 6.21 2.72 8.81
CA ASP A 73 4.87 2.12 8.83
C ASP A 73 4.52 1.67 10.25
N ARG A 74 5.52 1.23 11.02
CA ARG A 74 5.38 0.93 12.46
C ARG A 74 5.01 2.17 13.25
N GLU A 75 5.74 3.26 13.08
CA GLU A 75 5.45 4.53 13.75
C GLU A 75 4.06 5.06 13.40
N LEU A 76 3.69 5.02 12.13
CA LEU A 76 2.39 5.48 11.64
C LEU A 76 1.22 4.72 12.27
N LEU A 77 1.36 3.40 12.45
CA LEU A 77 0.29 2.53 12.94
C LEU A 77 0.37 2.20 14.44
N LYS A 78 1.42 2.66 15.13
CA LYS A 78 1.63 2.40 16.55
C LYS A 78 0.42 2.79 17.40
N GLY A 79 -0.08 4.02 17.22
CA GLY A 79 -1.24 4.52 17.97
C GLY A 79 -2.51 3.69 17.72
N LEU A 80 -2.71 3.21 16.47
CA LEU A 80 -3.82 2.32 16.16
C LEU A 80 -3.66 0.99 16.91
N ILE A 81 -2.48 0.37 16.86
CA ILE A 81 -2.22 -0.94 17.49
C ILE A 81 -2.38 -0.87 19.00
N GLU A 82 -1.90 0.20 19.64
CA GLU A 82 -2.06 0.45 21.07
C GLU A 82 -3.54 0.66 21.45
N ASN A 83 -4.30 1.43 20.65
CA ASN A 83 -5.75 1.60 20.84
C ASN A 83 -6.53 0.29 20.69
N LEU A 84 -6.02 -0.64 19.86
CA LEU A 84 -6.58 -1.97 19.71
C LEU A 84 -6.19 -2.93 20.86
N GLY A 85 -5.35 -2.49 21.81
CA GLY A 85 -4.88 -3.29 22.95
C GLY A 85 -3.65 -4.15 22.64
N GLY A 86 -2.97 -3.88 21.53
CA GLY A 86 -1.72 -4.54 21.14
C GLY A 86 -0.49 -3.83 21.67
N THR A 87 0.65 -4.53 21.59
CA THR A 87 1.95 -3.95 21.89
C THR A 87 2.82 -4.07 20.65
N MET A 88 3.43 -2.96 20.25
CA MET A 88 4.47 -2.98 19.24
C MET A 88 5.69 -3.66 19.84
N VAL A 89 6.00 -4.88 19.41
CA VAL A 89 7.26 -5.52 19.75
C VAL A 89 8.34 -4.70 19.06
N ALA A 90 9.12 -3.96 19.84
CA ALA A 90 10.37 -3.40 19.36
C ALA A 90 11.21 -4.60 18.92
N GLU A 91 11.57 -4.65 17.64
CA GLU A 91 12.64 -5.55 17.24
C GLU A 91 13.87 -5.08 18.00
N ASN A 92 14.19 -5.77 19.09
CA ASN A 92 15.46 -5.61 19.78
C ASN A 92 16.53 -5.97 18.76
N ASN A 93 17.14 -4.95 18.15
CA ASN A 93 18.40 -5.05 17.42
C ASN A 93 19.59 -5.44 18.33
N GLU A 94 19.35 -6.05 19.50
CA GLU A 94 20.38 -6.50 20.42
C GLU A 94 20.98 -7.85 19.98
N ASP A 95 20.26 -8.65 19.19
CA ASP A 95 20.75 -9.96 18.74
C ASP A 95 21.77 -9.87 17.59
N LYS A 96 21.84 -8.75 16.85
CA LYS A 96 22.86 -8.56 15.80
C LYS A 96 24.18 -8.00 16.33
N ALA A 97 24.16 -7.24 17.43
CA ALA A 97 25.36 -6.63 18.01
C ALA A 97 26.24 -7.62 18.81
N ASN A 98 25.71 -8.80 19.17
CA ASN A 98 26.46 -9.82 19.89
C ASN A 98 27.15 -10.85 18.98
N ILE A 99 26.80 -10.89 17.68
CA ILE A 99 27.45 -11.79 16.72
C ILE A 99 28.76 -11.18 16.22
N GLU A 100 28.83 -9.85 16.06
CA GLU A 100 30.05 -9.16 15.59
C GLU A 100 31.12 -8.95 16.67
N ARG A 101 30.80 -9.18 17.96
CA ARG A 101 31.77 -9.09 19.05
C ARG A 101 32.51 -10.40 19.34
N ASN A 102 32.07 -11.51 18.74
CA ASN A 102 32.63 -12.84 18.94
C ASN A 102 33.26 -13.45 17.67
N ILE A 103 33.59 -12.63 16.66
CA ILE A 103 34.39 -13.02 15.50
C ILE A 103 35.72 -12.27 15.52
#